data_AF-A0A8C8FCL0-F1
#
_entry.id   AF-A0A8C8FCL0-F1
#
_cell.length_a   1.000
_cell.length_b   1.000
_cell.length_c   1.000
_cell.angle_alpha   90.00
_cell.angle_beta   90.00
_cell.angle_gamma   90.00
#
_symmetry.space_group_name_H-M   'P 1'
#
loop_
_entity.id
_entity.type
_entity.pdbx_description
1 polymer ?
#
loop_
_entity_poly.entity_id
_entity_poly.type
_entity_poly.pdbx_seq_one_letter_code
_entity_poly.pdbx_strand_id
1 'polypeptide(L)'
;MVSSYPLPDGFSDFDVFSLGSCLLVEGLLGFFLNAVTVAAFLKIRELRTPSNFLVLSLALADMGISTNATIAAFSSFLRYWPYGSDGCQTHGFQGFVTALASIHFIAAIAWDRYHQYCTRTKLQWSSAITLAIFIWLFTAFWSAMPLIGWGEYDYEPLRTCCTLDYSKGDSNYTSYLIPMAIFNMAIQTFVVMSSYQSIGQKFKKTGNPRFNTSTPLKTFLFCWGPYGVLAFYAAVENANLVSPKIRMLAPILAKTSPTFNVFVYALGNENYRGGIWQFLTGEKTEVPQIENKFK
;
A
#
# COMPACT_ATOMS: atom_id res chain seq x y z
N MET A 1 -31.38 -20.87 3.17
CA MET A 1 -30.72 -21.12 1.88
C MET A 1 -29.39 -21.80 2.20
N VAL A 2 -29.29 -23.12 2.01
CA VAL A 2 -28.04 -23.86 2.27
C VAL A 2 -27.10 -23.50 1.11
N SER A 3 -25.99 -22.81 1.40
CA SER A 3 -24.96 -22.52 0.40
C SER A 3 -24.42 -23.82 -0.17
N SER A 4 -24.43 -23.97 -1.49
CA SER A 4 -23.98 -25.15 -2.22
C SER A 4 -22.46 -25.36 -2.21
N TYR A 5 -21.69 -24.37 -1.73
CA TYR A 5 -20.24 -24.45 -1.65
C TYR A 5 -19.80 -24.76 -0.20
N PRO A 6 -19.10 -25.89 0.03
CA PRO A 6 -18.53 -26.20 1.33
C PRO A 6 -17.41 -25.21 1.66
N LEU A 7 -17.29 -24.84 2.93
CA LEU A 7 -16.23 -23.96 3.41
C LEU A 7 -14.88 -24.68 3.40
N PRO A 8 -13.76 -23.99 3.10
CA PRO A 8 -12.43 -24.56 3.28
C PRO A 8 -12.18 -24.95 4.75
N ASP A 9 -11.40 -26.01 4.95
CA ASP A 9 -11.08 -26.53 6.27
C ASP A 9 -10.48 -25.45 7.19
N GLY A 10 -11.00 -25.37 8.41
CA GLY A 10 -10.55 -24.40 9.42
C GLY A 10 -11.29 -23.07 9.42
N PHE A 11 -12.31 -22.87 8.58
CA PHE A 11 -13.17 -21.68 8.60
C PHE A 11 -14.63 -22.01 8.96
N SER A 12 -15.24 -21.16 9.78
CA SER A 12 -16.68 -21.14 10.06
C SER A 12 -17.39 -20.09 9.22
N ASP A 13 -18.72 -20.17 9.13
CA ASP A 13 -19.55 -19.15 8.48
C ASP A 13 -19.29 -17.74 9.04
N PHE A 14 -19.08 -17.64 10.36
CA PHE A 14 -18.77 -16.38 11.02
C PHE A 14 -17.41 -15.82 10.58
N ASP A 15 -16.40 -16.69 10.43
CA ASP A 15 -15.08 -16.25 9.95
C ASP A 15 -15.19 -15.68 8.54
N VAL A 16 -15.86 -16.39 7.62
CA VAL A 16 -16.01 -15.94 6.22
C VAL A 16 -16.77 -14.61 6.15
N PHE A 17 -17.89 -14.50 6.86
CA PHE A 17 -18.67 -13.27 6.91
C PHE A 17 -17.87 -12.09 7.50
N SER A 18 -17.12 -12.34 8.58
CA SER A 18 -16.28 -11.31 9.21
C SER A 18 -15.17 -10.85 8.29
N LEU A 19 -14.47 -11.79 7.63
CA LEU A 19 -13.41 -11.50 6.67
C LEU A 19 -13.92 -10.71 5.47
N GLY A 20 -15.06 -11.14 4.89
CA GLY A 20 -15.72 -10.40 3.80
C GLY A 20 -16.12 -8.99 4.22
N SER A 21 -16.66 -8.83 5.43
CA SER A 21 -17.03 -7.52 5.97
C SER A 21 -15.84 -6.60 6.20
N CYS A 22 -14.74 -7.11 6.78
CA CYS A 22 -13.50 -6.33 6.96
C CYS A 22 -12.95 -5.86 5.61
N LEU A 23 -12.82 -6.76 4.63
CA LEU A 23 -12.35 -6.45 3.29
C LEU A 23 -13.23 -5.42 2.57
N LEU A 24 -14.57 -5.50 2.76
CA LEU A 24 -15.50 -4.55 2.19
C LEU A 24 -15.33 -3.16 2.81
N VAL A 25 -15.25 -3.08 4.14
CA VAL A 25 -15.07 -1.81 4.85
C VAL A 25 -13.75 -1.16 4.46
N GLU A 26 -12.66 -1.93 4.47
CA GLU A 26 -11.32 -1.46 4.06
C GLU A 26 -11.31 -1.01 2.60
N GLY A 27 -11.89 -1.82 1.70
CA GLY A 27 -11.98 -1.52 0.28
C GLY A 27 -12.78 -0.25 -0.01
N LEU A 28 -13.97 -0.09 0.58
CA LEU A 28 -14.78 1.11 0.37
C LEU A 28 -14.12 2.34 0.98
N LEU A 29 -13.70 2.27 2.24
CA LEU A 29 -13.08 3.39 2.93
C LEU A 29 -11.79 3.84 2.23
N GLY A 30 -10.91 2.89 1.91
CA GLY A 30 -9.66 3.14 1.20
C GLY A 30 -9.90 3.77 -0.18
N PHE A 31 -10.89 3.26 -0.93
CA PHE A 31 -11.22 3.79 -2.25
C PHE A 31 -11.74 5.23 -2.17
N PHE A 32 -12.71 5.51 -1.31
CA PHE A 32 -13.30 6.85 -1.20
C PHE A 32 -12.29 7.90 -0.71
N LEU A 33 -11.49 7.57 0.30
CA LEU A 33 -10.46 8.48 0.82
C LEU A 33 -9.39 8.81 -0.23
N ASN A 34 -8.95 7.82 -0.99
CA ASN A 34 -7.99 8.04 -2.08
C ASN A 34 -8.63 8.74 -3.29
N ALA A 35 -9.90 8.50 -3.59
CA ALA A 35 -10.64 9.22 -4.63
C ALA A 35 -10.77 10.71 -4.30
N VAL A 36 -11.03 11.08 -3.04
CA VAL A 36 -11.00 12.49 -2.59
C VAL A 36 -9.60 13.09 -2.76
N THR A 37 -8.56 12.34 -2.43
CA THR A 37 -7.16 12.75 -2.60
C THR A 37 -6.86 13.06 -4.09
N VAL A 38 -7.22 12.14 -4.99
CA VAL A 38 -7.10 12.34 -6.45
C VAL A 38 -7.91 13.55 -6.92
N ALA A 39 -9.18 13.65 -6.51
CA ALA A 39 -10.07 14.74 -6.92
C ALA A 39 -9.53 16.10 -6.46
N ALA A 40 -9.03 16.20 -5.22
CA ALA A 40 -8.42 17.42 -4.70
C ALA A 40 -7.21 17.85 -5.55
N PHE A 41 -6.29 16.93 -5.87
CA PHE A 41 -5.14 17.24 -6.74
C PHE A 41 -5.57 17.71 -8.14
N LEU A 42 -6.57 17.07 -8.72
CA LEU A 42 -7.08 17.42 -10.04
C LEU A 42 -7.81 18.78 -10.06
N LYS A 43 -8.54 19.13 -8.99
CA LYS A 43 -9.34 20.36 -8.94
C LYS A 43 -8.57 21.57 -8.40
N ILE A 44 -7.69 21.38 -7.43
CA ILE A 44 -6.95 22.47 -6.78
C ILE A 44 -5.60 22.67 -7.47
N ARG A 45 -5.44 23.81 -8.15
CA ARG A 45 -4.23 24.11 -8.94
C ARG A 45 -2.99 24.19 -8.06
N GLU A 46 -3.13 24.72 -6.84
CA GLU A 46 -2.06 24.86 -5.85
C GLU A 46 -1.49 23.52 -5.40
N LEU A 47 -2.27 22.42 -5.50
CA LEU A 47 -1.79 21.08 -5.17
C LEU A 47 -0.91 20.47 -6.26
N ARG A 48 -0.92 21.00 -7.49
CA ARG A 48 -0.19 20.40 -8.63
C ARG A 48 1.30 20.73 -8.57
N THR A 49 2.01 20.01 -7.71
CA THR A 49 3.46 20.09 -7.53
C THR A 49 4.13 18.72 -7.72
N PRO A 50 5.44 18.64 -8.03
CA PRO A 50 6.14 17.37 -8.21
C PRO A 50 6.04 16.44 -7.00
N SER A 51 6.17 16.98 -5.77
CA SER A 51 6.02 16.20 -4.53
C SER A 51 4.60 15.64 -4.36
N ASN A 52 3.58 16.45 -4.64
CA ASN A 52 2.18 16.02 -4.54
C ASN A 52 1.78 15.06 -5.67
N PHE A 53 2.49 15.08 -6.80
CA PHE A 53 2.31 14.08 -7.86
C PHE A 53 2.71 12.66 -7.41
N LEU A 54 3.71 12.54 -6.52
CA LEU A 54 4.02 11.25 -5.89
C LEU A 54 2.88 10.79 -4.96
N VAL A 55 2.25 11.71 -4.22
CA VAL A 55 1.06 11.43 -3.39
C VAL A 55 -0.15 11.04 -4.26
N LEU A 56 -0.35 11.70 -5.40
CA LEU A 56 -1.36 11.29 -6.39
C LEU A 56 -1.10 9.86 -6.88
N SER A 57 0.15 9.54 -7.22
CA SER A 57 0.52 8.21 -7.73
C SER A 57 0.33 7.13 -6.66
N LEU A 58 0.65 7.43 -5.41
CA LEU A 58 0.31 6.58 -4.26
C LEU A 58 -1.20 6.36 -4.15
N ALA A 59 -2.01 7.42 -4.23
CA ALA A 59 -3.46 7.31 -4.14
C ALA A 59 -4.07 6.44 -5.26
N LEU A 60 -3.53 6.52 -6.48
CA LEU A 60 -3.95 5.65 -7.59
C LEU A 60 -3.61 4.17 -7.33
N ALA A 61 -2.41 3.89 -6.80
CA ALA A 61 -2.04 2.52 -6.40
C ALA A 61 -2.96 2.01 -5.27
N ASP A 62 -3.23 2.84 -4.27
CA ASP A 62 -4.07 2.52 -3.12
C ASP A 62 -5.55 2.31 -3.50
N MET A 63 -6.08 3.05 -4.48
CA MET A 63 -7.40 2.77 -5.08
C MET A 63 -7.44 1.38 -5.75
N GLY A 64 -6.32 0.96 -6.35
CA GLY A 64 -6.19 -0.37 -6.92
C GLY A 64 -6.19 -1.48 -5.87
N ILE A 65 -5.47 -1.31 -4.75
CA ILE A 65 -5.52 -2.24 -3.61
C ILE A 65 -6.94 -2.32 -3.04
N SER A 66 -7.61 -1.17 -2.91
CA SER A 66 -8.98 -1.05 -2.39
C SER A 66 -10.00 -1.75 -3.30
N THR A 67 -9.82 -1.63 -4.62
CA THR A 67 -10.62 -2.36 -5.61
C THR A 67 -10.39 -3.88 -5.50
N ASN A 68 -9.13 -4.30 -5.36
CA ASN A 68 -8.76 -5.69 -5.18
C ASN A 68 -9.39 -6.31 -3.92
N ALA A 69 -9.40 -5.57 -2.81
CA ALA A 69 -10.05 -5.93 -1.56
C ALA A 69 -11.58 -6.04 -1.71
N THR A 70 -12.21 -5.12 -2.45
CA THR A 70 -13.67 -5.15 -2.69
C THR A 70 -14.08 -6.37 -3.51
N ILE A 71 -13.29 -6.76 -4.53
CA ILE A 71 -13.52 -7.99 -5.30
C ILE A 71 -13.40 -9.22 -4.40
N ALA A 72 -12.38 -9.27 -3.53
CA ALA A 72 -12.19 -10.34 -2.56
C ALA A 72 -13.36 -10.42 -1.56
N ALA A 73 -13.86 -9.28 -1.09
CA ALA A 73 -15.02 -9.20 -0.21
C ALA A 73 -16.27 -9.79 -0.86
N PHE A 74 -16.53 -9.45 -2.12
CA PHE A 74 -17.66 -9.99 -2.88
C PHE A 74 -17.57 -11.52 -2.99
N SER A 75 -16.40 -12.06 -3.38
CA SER A 75 -16.16 -13.51 -3.42
C SER A 75 -16.32 -14.17 -2.05
N SER A 76 -15.92 -13.49 -0.96
CA SER A 76 -16.12 -13.98 0.40
C SER A 76 -17.60 -14.13 0.77
N PHE A 77 -18.45 -13.16 0.41
CA PHE A 77 -19.90 -13.29 0.63
C PHE A 77 -20.54 -14.38 -0.23
N LEU A 78 -19.96 -14.67 -1.40
CA LEU A 78 -20.34 -15.84 -2.21
C LEU A 78 -19.80 -17.16 -1.67
N ARG A 79 -18.77 -17.13 -0.81
CA ARG A 79 -18.04 -18.28 -0.24
C ARG A 79 -17.24 -19.09 -1.26
N TYR A 80 -17.04 -18.55 -2.45
CA TYR A 80 -16.19 -19.13 -3.49
C TYR A 80 -15.67 -18.02 -4.42
N TRP A 81 -14.65 -18.33 -5.20
CA TRP A 81 -14.16 -17.46 -6.25
C TRP A 81 -14.95 -17.66 -7.57
N PRO A 82 -15.74 -16.66 -8.03
CA PRO A 82 -16.61 -16.84 -9.19
C PRO A 82 -15.93 -16.57 -10.54
N TYR A 83 -14.71 -16.05 -10.57
CA TYR A 83 -14.07 -15.52 -11.78
C TYR A 83 -13.15 -16.53 -12.49
N GLY A 84 -13.15 -17.79 -12.05
CA GLY A 84 -12.31 -18.84 -12.62
C GLY A 84 -10.79 -18.59 -12.45
N SER A 85 -10.00 -19.45 -13.08
CA SER A 85 -8.53 -19.40 -13.01
C SER A 85 -7.95 -18.11 -13.59
N ASP A 86 -8.42 -17.69 -14.77
CA ASP A 86 -7.93 -16.47 -15.42
C ASP A 86 -8.24 -15.21 -14.60
N GLY A 87 -9.42 -15.17 -13.99
CA GLY A 87 -9.77 -14.12 -13.03
C GLY A 87 -8.86 -14.13 -11.81
N CYS A 88 -8.46 -15.31 -11.33
CA CYS A 88 -7.53 -15.45 -10.21
C CYS A 88 -6.14 -14.91 -10.55
N GLN A 89 -5.60 -15.28 -11.72
CA GLN A 89 -4.33 -14.75 -12.22
C GLN A 89 -4.36 -13.22 -12.37
N THR A 90 -5.45 -12.69 -12.94
CA THR A 90 -5.65 -11.25 -13.12
C THR A 90 -5.75 -10.52 -11.77
N HIS A 91 -6.49 -11.08 -10.81
CA HIS A 91 -6.64 -10.52 -9.47
C HIS A 91 -5.32 -10.51 -8.69
N GLY A 92 -4.57 -11.62 -8.76
CA GLY A 92 -3.23 -11.72 -8.18
C GLY A 92 -2.27 -10.70 -8.78
N PHE A 93 -2.18 -10.63 -10.11
CA PHE A 93 -1.35 -9.66 -10.83
C PHE A 93 -1.69 -8.22 -10.47
N GLN A 94 -2.96 -7.83 -10.60
CA GLN A 94 -3.40 -6.46 -10.32
C GLN A 94 -3.16 -6.08 -8.85
N GLY A 95 -3.45 -7.00 -7.93
CA GLY A 95 -3.19 -6.80 -6.50
C GLY A 95 -1.71 -6.58 -6.22
N PHE A 96 -0.83 -7.39 -6.82
CA PHE A 96 0.61 -7.27 -6.67
C PHE A 96 1.17 -5.97 -7.27
N VAL A 97 0.79 -5.61 -8.51
CA VAL A 97 1.26 -4.37 -9.14
C VAL A 97 0.96 -3.17 -8.25
N THR A 98 -0.27 -3.10 -7.75
CA THR A 98 -0.72 -1.95 -6.96
C THR A 98 -0.17 -1.95 -5.54
N ALA A 99 -0.02 -3.12 -4.90
CA ALA A 99 0.69 -3.26 -3.62
C ALA A 99 2.16 -2.80 -3.71
N LEU A 100 2.90 -3.31 -4.70
CA LEU A 100 4.29 -2.95 -4.90
C LEU A 100 4.44 -1.47 -5.28
N ALA A 101 3.55 -0.93 -6.14
CA ALA A 101 3.54 0.49 -6.48
C ALA A 101 3.31 1.36 -5.23
N SER A 102 2.38 1.01 -4.36
CA SER A 102 2.12 1.72 -3.10
C SER A 102 3.38 1.78 -2.23
N ILE A 103 4.07 0.63 -2.02
CA ILE A 103 5.33 0.55 -1.28
C ILE A 103 6.41 1.46 -1.88
N HIS A 104 6.57 1.45 -3.21
CA HIS A 104 7.59 2.26 -3.88
C HIS A 104 7.26 3.76 -3.83
N PHE A 105 5.98 4.16 -3.98
CA PHE A 105 5.60 5.56 -3.85
C PHE A 105 5.74 6.07 -2.42
N ILE A 106 5.51 5.23 -1.40
CA ILE A 106 5.83 5.55 -0.01
C ILE A 106 7.32 5.86 0.15
N ALA A 107 8.20 5.03 -0.40
CA ALA A 107 9.64 5.25 -0.37
C ALA A 107 10.05 6.51 -1.15
N ALA A 108 9.45 6.75 -2.33
CA ALA A 108 9.69 7.95 -3.13
C ALA A 108 9.29 9.24 -2.38
N ILE A 109 8.14 9.23 -1.69
CA ILE A 109 7.69 10.36 -0.85
C ILE A 109 8.66 10.56 0.33
N ALA A 110 9.12 9.49 0.97
CA ALA A 110 10.10 9.58 2.06
C ALA A 110 11.42 10.21 1.57
N TRP A 111 11.90 9.77 0.41
CA TRP A 111 13.10 10.31 -0.24
C TRP A 111 12.95 11.78 -0.61
N ASP A 112 11.83 12.18 -1.22
CA ASP A 112 11.53 13.58 -1.55
C ASP A 112 11.50 14.45 -0.30
N ARG A 113 10.78 14.02 0.76
CA ARG A 113 10.75 14.75 2.04
C ARG A 113 12.13 14.88 2.66
N TYR A 114 12.96 13.84 2.58
CA TYR A 114 14.34 13.93 3.07
C TYR A 114 15.10 15.06 2.35
N HIS A 115 15.02 15.12 1.02
CA HIS A 115 15.68 16.18 0.24
C HIS A 115 15.09 17.56 0.56
N GLN A 116 13.78 17.66 0.75
CA GLN A 116 13.11 18.90 1.10
C GLN A 116 13.60 19.47 2.45
N TYR A 117 13.72 18.63 3.49
CA TYR A 117 14.03 19.09 4.86
C TYR A 117 15.51 19.05 5.22
N CYS A 118 16.27 18.07 4.72
CA CYS A 118 17.67 17.87 5.09
C CYS A 118 18.62 18.57 4.13
N THR A 119 18.39 18.47 2.81
CA THR A 119 19.29 19.05 1.79
C THR A 119 18.76 20.34 1.17
N ARG A 120 17.47 20.68 1.40
CA ARG A 120 16.76 21.80 0.78
C ARG A 120 16.68 21.71 -0.75
N THR A 121 16.75 20.51 -1.30
CA THR A 121 16.60 20.26 -2.74
C THR A 121 15.13 20.04 -3.05
N LYS A 122 14.63 20.72 -4.09
CA LYS A 122 13.24 20.55 -4.57
C LYS A 122 13.19 19.55 -5.71
N LEU A 123 12.25 18.60 -5.63
CA LEU A 123 11.97 17.68 -6.72
C LEU A 123 11.43 18.43 -7.95
N GLN A 124 11.93 18.05 -9.12
CA GLN A 124 11.52 18.61 -10.40
C GLN A 124 10.49 17.70 -11.09
N TRP A 125 9.66 18.28 -11.96
CA TRP A 125 8.64 17.53 -12.70
C TRP A 125 9.22 16.40 -13.55
N SER A 126 10.32 16.65 -14.26
CA SER A 126 11.00 15.63 -15.06
C SER A 126 11.41 14.43 -14.20
N SER A 127 12.04 14.67 -13.06
CA SER A 127 12.43 13.63 -12.12
C SER A 127 11.24 12.89 -11.52
N ALA A 128 10.17 13.61 -11.12
CA ALA A 128 8.98 13.00 -10.54
C ALA A 128 8.24 12.09 -11.54
N ILE A 129 8.09 12.53 -12.78
CA ILE A 129 7.45 11.76 -13.85
C ILE A 129 8.29 10.54 -14.22
N THR A 130 9.60 10.72 -14.42
CA THR A 130 10.52 9.61 -14.73
C THR A 130 10.50 8.57 -13.61
N LEU A 131 10.53 9.00 -12.35
CA LEU A 131 10.45 8.11 -11.19
C LEU A 131 9.12 7.35 -11.17
N ALA A 132 8.00 8.02 -11.39
CA ALA A 132 6.69 7.36 -11.41
C ALA A 132 6.56 6.33 -12.54
N ILE A 133 7.01 6.66 -13.75
CA ILE A 133 7.04 5.72 -14.89
C ILE A 133 7.89 4.51 -14.54
N PHE A 134 9.09 4.73 -14.01
CA PHE A 134 9.98 3.65 -13.58
C PHE A 134 9.32 2.76 -12.53
N ILE A 135 8.70 3.33 -11.50
CA ILE A 135 8.00 2.57 -10.45
C ILE A 135 6.88 1.71 -11.04
N TRP A 136 6.02 2.26 -11.90
CA TRP A 136 4.94 1.49 -12.51
C TRP A 136 5.47 0.35 -13.40
N LEU A 137 6.49 0.60 -14.21
CA LEU A 137 7.09 -0.45 -15.05
C LEU A 137 7.81 -1.51 -14.22
N PHE A 138 8.53 -1.12 -13.16
CA PHE A 138 9.26 -2.03 -12.30
C PHE A 138 8.33 -2.94 -11.51
N THR A 139 7.24 -2.39 -10.99
CA THR A 139 6.23 -3.15 -10.24
C THR A 139 5.40 -4.05 -11.15
N ALA A 140 5.09 -3.59 -12.37
CA ALA A 140 4.49 -4.43 -13.42
C ALA A 140 5.41 -5.60 -13.80
N PHE A 141 6.72 -5.36 -13.96
CA PHE A 141 7.69 -6.41 -14.24
C PHE A 141 7.67 -7.50 -13.17
N TRP A 142 7.84 -7.15 -11.89
CA TRP A 142 7.85 -8.14 -10.81
C TRP A 142 6.55 -8.91 -10.66
N SER A 143 5.41 -8.25 -10.91
CA SER A 143 4.10 -8.87 -10.81
C SER A 143 3.76 -9.74 -12.03
N ALA A 144 4.39 -9.49 -13.18
CA ALA A 144 4.20 -10.31 -14.37
C ALA A 144 4.97 -11.64 -14.30
N MET A 145 6.03 -11.74 -13.49
CA MET A 145 6.87 -12.95 -13.40
C MET A 145 6.08 -14.23 -13.03
N PRO A 146 5.15 -14.21 -12.03
CA PRO A 146 4.31 -15.38 -11.75
C PRO A 146 3.40 -15.79 -12.91
N LEU A 147 2.96 -14.85 -13.76
CA LEU A 147 2.11 -15.17 -14.92
C LEU A 147 2.87 -15.94 -16.01
N ILE A 148 4.20 -15.83 -16.03
CA ILE A 148 5.08 -16.51 -16.99
C ILE A 148 5.85 -17.68 -16.35
N GLY A 149 5.50 -18.05 -15.11
CA GLY A 149 5.97 -19.26 -14.44
C GLY A 149 7.11 -19.08 -13.44
N TRP A 150 7.62 -17.86 -13.21
CA TRP A 150 8.57 -17.60 -12.12
C TRP A 150 7.85 -17.11 -10.87
N GLY A 151 7.56 -18.03 -9.96
CA GLY A 151 6.46 -17.93 -9.00
C GLY A 151 5.12 -18.37 -9.60
N GLU A 152 4.06 -18.34 -8.80
CA GLU A 152 2.70 -18.72 -9.22
C GLU A 152 1.66 -17.92 -8.41
N TYR A 153 0.59 -17.45 -9.06
CA TYR A 153 -0.59 -16.96 -8.35
C TYR A 153 -1.57 -18.10 -8.14
N ASP A 154 -2.08 -18.24 -6.93
CA ASP A 154 -3.14 -19.19 -6.60
C ASP A 154 -4.05 -18.59 -5.50
N TYR A 155 -5.08 -19.33 -5.15
CA TYR A 155 -6.02 -19.01 -4.11
C TYR A 155 -5.33 -18.87 -2.75
N GLU A 156 -5.71 -17.84 -1.99
CA GLU A 156 -5.42 -17.79 -0.57
C GLU A 156 -6.16 -18.91 0.19
N PRO A 157 -5.85 -19.20 1.47
CA PRO A 157 -6.48 -20.30 2.21
C PRO A 157 -8.01 -20.30 2.24
N LEU A 158 -8.65 -19.12 2.25
CA LEU A 158 -10.11 -18.99 2.20
C LEU A 158 -10.70 -19.19 0.79
N ARG A 159 -9.86 -19.21 -0.25
CA ARG A 159 -10.21 -19.38 -1.66
C ARG A 159 -11.20 -18.35 -2.20
N THR A 160 -11.14 -17.14 -1.64
CA THR A 160 -11.98 -15.99 -2.00
C THR A 160 -11.20 -14.85 -2.63
N CYS A 161 -9.87 -14.91 -2.61
CA CYS A 161 -8.99 -14.02 -3.34
C CYS A 161 -7.71 -14.75 -3.75
N CYS A 162 -6.92 -14.10 -4.60
CA CYS A 162 -5.73 -14.69 -5.18
C CYS A 162 -4.48 -13.92 -4.77
N THR A 163 -3.41 -14.66 -4.52
CA THR A 163 -2.13 -14.14 -4.07
C THR A 163 -1.01 -15.04 -4.56
N LEU A 164 0.25 -14.69 -4.26
CA LEU A 164 1.38 -15.56 -4.56
C LEU A 164 1.27 -16.86 -3.76
N ASP A 165 1.39 -18.00 -4.43
CA ASP A 165 1.28 -19.32 -3.81
C ASP A 165 2.50 -19.62 -2.95
N TYR A 166 2.41 -19.22 -1.69
CA TYR A 166 3.40 -19.53 -0.67
C TYR A 166 3.15 -20.89 0.00
N SER A 167 2.12 -21.64 -0.38
CA SER A 167 1.76 -22.90 0.29
C SER A 167 2.70 -24.05 -0.06
N LYS A 168 3.30 -24.01 -1.26
CA LYS A 168 4.23 -25.03 -1.76
C LYS A 168 5.64 -24.88 -1.20
N GLY A 169 6.09 -23.65 -0.96
CA GLY A 169 7.44 -23.36 -0.45
C GLY A 169 8.57 -23.98 -1.31
N ASP A 170 8.32 -24.16 -2.61
CA ASP A 170 9.23 -24.87 -3.50
C ASP A 170 10.38 -23.97 -3.99
N SER A 171 11.28 -24.55 -4.80
CA SER A 171 12.41 -23.79 -5.35
C SER A 171 11.95 -22.65 -6.26
N ASN A 172 10.84 -22.81 -6.97
CA ASN A 172 10.28 -21.76 -7.83
C ASN A 172 9.83 -20.56 -6.99
N TYR A 173 8.99 -20.79 -5.97
CA TYR A 173 8.55 -19.77 -5.02
C TYR A 173 9.75 -19.09 -4.34
N THR A 174 10.69 -19.87 -3.80
CA THR A 174 11.84 -19.36 -3.05
C THR A 174 12.76 -18.50 -3.91
N SER A 175 13.08 -18.96 -5.13
CA SER A 175 13.95 -18.23 -6.06
C SER A 175 13.34 -16.91 -6.54
N TYR A 176 12.01 -16.83 -6.65
CA TYR A 176 11.29 -15.60 -6.95
C TYR A 176 11.20 -14.67 -5.72
N LEU A 177 10.88 -15.23 -4.55
CA LEU A 177 10.65 -14.48 -3.32
C LEU A 177 11.90 -13.71 -2.89
N ILE A 178 13.08 -14.33 -2.88
CA ILE A 178 14.31 -13.72 -2.36
C ILE A 178 14.63 -12.38 -3.05
N PRO A 179 14.79 -12.31 -4.38
CA PRO A 179 15.06 -11.04 -5.04
C PRO A 179 13.87 -10.09 -4.96
N MET A 180 12.63 -10.58 -5.05
CA MET A 180 11.43 -9.75 -4.88
C MET A 180 11.43 -9.05 -3.52
N ALA A 181 11.72 -9.77 -2.43
CA ALA A 181 11.78 -9.22 -1.08
C ALA A 181 12.93 -8.23 -0.90
N ILE A 182 14.10 -8.47 -1.51
CA ILE A 182 15.23 -7.52 -1.46
C ILE A 182 14.85 -6.21 -2.14
N PHE A 183 14.43 -6.27 -3.42
CA PHE A 183 14.21 -5.08 -4.23
C PHE A 183 12.92 -4.33 -3.88
N ASN A 184 11.85 -5.05 -3.57
CA ASN A 184 10.52 -4.46 -3.38
C ASN A 184 10.16 -4.23 -1.91
N MET A 185 10.86 -4.85 -0.94
CA MET A 185 10.57 -4.66 0.49
C MET A 185 11.77 -4.13 1.28
N ALA A 186 12.93 -4.80 1.24
CA ALA A 186 14.07 -4.46 2.09
C ALA A 186 14.67 -3.09 1.74
N ILE A 187 14.95 -2.84 0.45
CA ILE A 187 15.45 -1.54 -0.02
C ILE A 187 14.44 -0.42 0.29
N GLN A 188 13.15 -0.68 0.05
CA GLN A 188 12.10 0.33 0.27
C GLN A 188 11.95 0.67 1.76
N THR A 189 11.98 -0.35 2.63
CA THR A 189 12.00 -0.18 4.09
C THR A 189 13.22 0.64 4.53
N PHE A 190 14.40 0.33 3.99
CA PHE A 190 15.63 1.06 4.28
C PHE A 190 15.54 2.53 3.86
N VAL A 191 15.00 2.83 2.67
CA VAL A 191 14.80 4.21 2.19
C VAL A 191 13.84 4.96 3.10
N VAL A 192 12.70 4.37 3.48
CA VAL A 192 11.73 4.99 4.40
C VAL A 192 12.38 5.26 5.76
N MET A 193 13.05 4.26 6.33
CA MET A 193 13.70 4.35 7.64
C MET A 193 14.79 5.42 7.66
N SER A 194 15.76 5.35 6.74
CA SER A 194 16.90 6.28 6.69
C SER A 194 16.46 7.73 6.45
N SER A 195 15.48 7.93 5.57
CA SER A 195 14.91 9.25 5.27
C SER A 195 14.26 9.88 6.50
N TYR A 196 13.33 9.18 7.15
CA TYR A 196 12.60 9.72 8.30
C TYR A 196 13.44 9.82 9.57
N GLN A 197 14.42 8.94 9.77
CA GLN A 197 15.41 9.09 10.83
C GLN A 197 16.24 10.36 10.64
N SER A 198 16.72 10.62 9.43
CA SER A 198 17.50 11.82 9.11
C SER A 198 16.69 13.10 9.29
N ILE A 199 15.42 13.11 8.84
CA ILE A 199 14.49 14.24 9.07
C ILE A 199 14.28 14.44 10.58
N GLY A 200 14.06 13.36 11.33
CA GLY A 200 13.88 13.43 12.79
C GLY A 200 15.10 14.01 13.51
N GLN A 201 16.30 13.63 13.09
CA GLN A 201 17.55 14.22 13.60
C GLN A 201 17.65 15.71 13.25
N LYS A 202 17.28 16.10 12.01
CA LYS A 202 17.27 17.50 11.59
C LYS A 202 16.29 18.34 12.41
N PHE A 203 15.09 17.83 12.67
CA PHE A 203 14.09 18.51 13.51
C PHE A 203 14.58 18.66 14.95
N LYS A 204 15.19 17.62 15.54
CA LYS A 204 15.80 17.72 16.87
C LYS A 204 16.90 18.77 16.95
N LYS A 205 17.81 18.82 15.95
CA LYS A 205 18.90 19.80 15.91
C LYS A 205 18.42 21.24 15.71
N THR A 206 17.32 21.45 14.99
CA THR A 206 16.80 22.79 14.66
C THR A 206 15.71 23.27 15.62
N GLY A 207 15.18 22.39 16.48
CA GLY A 207 14.09 22.72 17.39
C GLY A 207 12.74 22.99 16.70
N ASN A 208 12.58 22.62 15.43
CA ASN A 208 11.39 22.93 14.63
C ASN A 208 10.75 21.65 14.03
N PRO A 209 10.07 20.82 14.86
CA PRO A 209 9.37 19.64 14.37
C PRO A 209 8.11 20.04 13.57
N ARG A 210 8.02 19.56 12.32
CA ARG A 210 6.83 19.80 11.46
C ARG A 210 5.80 18.69 11.54
N PHE A 211 6.24 17.46 11.79
CA PHE A 211 5.39 16.27 11.90
C PHE A 211 6.10 15.16 12.66
N ASN A 212 5.36 14.12 13.07
CA ASN A 212 5.93 12.95 13.72
C ASN A 212 6.63 12.05 12.69
N THR A 213 7.96 12.03 12.71
CA THR A 213 8.77 11.26 11.75
C THR A 213 8.74 9.75 11.99
N SER A 214 8.24 9.28 13.14
CA SER A 214 8.13 7.84 13.42
C SER A 214 6.87 7.20 12.83
N THR A 215 5.81 7.99 12.61
CA THR A 215 4.52 7.49 12.14
C THR A 215 4.62 6.76 10.80
N PRO A 216 5.28 7.30 9.75
CA PRO A 216 5.34 6.63 8.45
C PRO A 216 5.96 5.23 8.50
N LEU A 217 7.09 5.06 9.20
CA LEU A 217 7.75 3.76 9.33
C LEU A 217 6.91 2.77 10.14
N LYS A 218 6.30 3.22 11.24
CA LYS A 218 5.42 2.35 12.06
C LYS A 218 4.22 1.88 11.27
N THR A 219 3.57 2.77 10.53
CA THR A 219 2.44 2.44 9.65
C THR A 219 2.87 1.46 8.56
N PHE A 220 4.01 1.72 7.90
CA PHE A 220 4.55 0.85 6.87
C PHE A 220 4.78 -0.58 7.39
N LEU A 221 5.48 -0.71 8.52
CA LEU A 221 5.77 -2.01 9.14
C LEU A 221 4.51 -2.70 9.68
N PHE A 222 3.54 -1.94 10.18
CA PHE A 222 2.26 -2.48 10.63
C PHE A 222 1.47 -3.11 9.47
N CYS A 223 1.38 -2.42 8.33
CA CYS A 223 0.61 -2.91 7.19
C CYS A 223 1.35 -4.05 6.46
N TRP A 224 2.63 -3.87 6.15
CA TRP A 224 3.36 -4.78 5.25
C TRP A 224 4.25 -5.80 5.96
N GLY A 225 4.67 -5.51 7.19
CA GLY A 225 5.57 -6.36 7.96
C GLY A 225 5.01 -7.77 8.20
N PRO A 226 3.77 -7.94 8.68
CA PRO A 226 3.17 -9.26 8.88
C PRO A 226 3.16 -10.11 7.60
N TYR A 227 2.87 -9.50 6.45
CA TYR A 227 2.90 -10.18 5.15
C TYR A 227 4.31 -10.58 4.73
N GLY A 228 5.29 -9.69 4.92
CA GLY A 228 6.70 -10.01 4.70
C GLY A 228 7.17 -11.19 5.55
N VAL A 229 6.83 -11.21 6.84
CA VAL A 229 7.18 -12.31 7.77
C VAL A 229 6.55 -13.62 7.32
N LEU A 230 5.26 -13.62 6.95
CA LEU A 230 4.57 -14.82 6.45
C LEU A 230 5.23 -15.35 5.17
N ALA A 231 5.54 -14.46 4.23
CA ALA A 231 6.16 -14.85 2.96
C ALA A 231 7.56 -15.44 3.16
N PHE A 232 8.39 -14.84 4.03
CA PHE A 232 9.70 -15.38 4.37
C PHE A 232 9.61 -16.70 5.13
N TYR A 233 8.69 -16.81 6.08
CA TYR A 233 8.46 -18.06 6.81
C TYR A 233 8.15 -19.19 5.84
N ALA A 234 7.30 -18.94 4.84
CA ALA A 234 6.95 -19.91 3.81
C ALA A 234 8.11 -20.36 2.89
N ALA A 235 9.20 -19.60 2.84
CA ALA A 235 10.39 -19.95 2.06
C ALA A 235 11.42 -20.77 2.85
N VAL A 236 11.37 -20.71 4.18
CA VAL A 236 12.28 -21.47 5.06
C VAL A 236 11.60 -22.69 5.67
N GLU A 237 10.29 -22.63 5.85
CA GLU A 237 9.48 -23.64 6.51
C GLU A 237 8.13 -23.82 5.82
N ASN A 238 7.45 -24.93 6.12
CA ASN A 238 6.14 -25.22 5.55
C ASN A 238 5.07 -24.28 6.14
N ALA A 239 4.59 -23.32 5.33
CA ALA A 239 3.55 -22.37 5.71
C ALA A 239 2.24 -23.02 6.20
N ASN A 240 1.97 -24.26 5.80
CA ASN A 240 0.76 -24.98 6.21
C ASN A 240 0.77 -25.43 7.67
N LEU A 241 1.93 -25.34 8.35
CA LEU A 241 2.01 -25.49 9.81
C LEU A 241 1.31 -24.36 10.55
N VAL A 242 1.16 -23.20 9.90
CA VAL A 242 0.42 -22.05 10.45
C VAL A 242 -1.06 -22.20 10.10
N SER A 243 -1.91 -22.05 11.12
CA SER A 243 -3.37 -22.10 10.96
C SER A 243 -3.84 -21.18 9.82
N PRO A 244 -4.75 -21.64 8.94
CA PRO A 244 -5.31 -20.83 7.86
C PRO A 244 -5.80 -19.45 8.31
N LYS A 245 -6.41 -19.36 9.49
CA LYS A 245 -6.91 -18.09 10.05
C LYS A 245 -5.78 -17.09 10.34
N ILE A 246 -4.66 -17.57 10.88
CA ILE A 246 -3.49 -16.71 11.17
C ILE A 246 -2.86 -16.23 9.86
N ARG A 247 -2.80 -17.11 8.85
CA ARG A 247 -2.32 -16.73 7.51
C ARG A 247 -3.18 -15.66 6.84
N MET A 248 -4.47 -15.58 7.16
CA MET A 248 -5.37 -14.52 6.68
C MET A 248 -5.15 -13.16 7.33
N LEU A 249 -4.57 -13.07 8.54
CA LEU A 249 -4.37 -11.78 9.21
C LEU A 249 -3.39 -10.88 8.46
N ALA A 250 -2.32 -11.46 7.91
CA ALA A 250 -1.30 -10.74 7.18
C ALA A 250 -1.82 -10.00 5.93
N PRO A 251 -2.56 -10.64 4.99
CA PRO A 251 -3.12 -9.93 3.84
C PRO A 251 -4.20 -8.91 4.22
N ILE A 252 -4.97 -9.12 5.29
CA ILE A 252 -5.92 -8.11 5.78
C ILE A 252 -5.17 -6.85 6.24
N LEU A 253 -4.15 -7.00 7.09
CA LEU A 253 -3.34 -5.87 7.54
C LEU A 253 -2.69 -5.13 6.38
N ALA A 254 -2.20 -5.86 5.36
CA ALA A 254 -1.69 -5.24 4.14
C ALA A 254 -2.78 -4.43 3.41
N LYS A 255 -4.01 -4.96 3.31
CA LYS A 255 -5.15 -4.29 2.66
C LYS A 255 -5.70 -3.09 3.44
N THR A 256 -5.32 -2.89 4.71
CA THR A 256 -5.61 -1.63 5.43
C THR A 256 -4.71 -0.46 5.00
N SER A 257 -3.60 -0.72 4.29
CA SER A 257 -2.62 0.31 3.92
C SER A 257 -3.21 1.52 3.18
N PRO A 258 -4.16 1.38 2.22
CA PRO A 258 -4.75 2.51 1.51
C PRO A 258 -5.34 3.58 2.44
N THR A 259 -6.00 3.14 3.50
CA THR A 259 -6.63 4.02 4.49
C THR A 259 -5.56 4.75 5.30
N PHE A 260 -4.60 4.00 5.85
CA PHE A 260 -3.52 4.59 6.64
C PHE A 260 -2.65 5.56 5.83
N ASN A 261 -2.37 5.24 4.56
CA ASN A 261 -1.58 6.07 3.67
C ASN A 261 -2.21 7.45 3.46
N VAL A 262 -3.54 7.53 3.32
CA VAL A 262 -4.23 8.84 3.22
C VAL A 262 -3.98 9.66 4.49
N PHE A 263 -4.12 9.07 5.67
CA PHE A 263 -3.87 9.78 6.94
C PHE A 263 -2.42 10.25 7.08
N VAL A 264 -1.45 9.45 6.62
CA VAL A 264 -0.02 9.78 6.75
C VAL A 264 0.46 10.78 5.68
N TYR A 265 0.06 10.60 4.43
CA TYR A 265 0.67 11.28 3.28
C TYR A 265 -0.19 12.37 2.66
N ALA A 266 -1.52 12.25 2.70
CA ALA A 266 -2.43 13.27 2.21
C ALA A 266 -2.87 14.20 3.35
N LEU A 267 -3.57 13.68 4.37
CA LEU A 267 -4.05 14.48 5.49
C LEU A 267 -2.92 14.89 6.45
N GLY A 268 -1.87 14.08 6.58
CA GLY A 268 -0.68 14.39 7.37
C GLY A 268 0.30 15.36 6.70
N ASN A 269 0.06 15.75 5.44
CA ASN A 269 0.87 16.72 4.71
C ASN A 269 0.21 18.09 4.76
N GLU A 270 0.86 19.08 5.38
CA GLU A 270 0.32 20.43 5.55
C GLU A 270 -0.18 21.05 4.23
N ASN A 271 0.59 20.89 3.15
CA ASN A 271 0.23 21.43 1.83
C ASN A 271 -0.98 20.73 1.24
N TYR A 272 -1.04 19.40 1.39
CA TYR A 272 -2.08 18.58 0.77
C TYR A 272 -3.40 18.66 1.54
N ARG A 273 -3.33 18.65 2.88
CA ARG A 273 -4.48 18.81 3.78
C ARG A 273 -5.25 20.09 3.50
N GLY A 274 -4.56 21.22 3.32
CA GLY A 274 -5.20 22.49 3.01
C GLY A 274 -5.94 22.48 1.67
N GLY A 275 -5.40 21.79 0.66
CA GLY A 275 -6.08 21.63 -0.63
C GLY A 275 -7.27 20.66 -0.57
N ILE A 276 -7.20 19.58 0.23
CA ILE A 276 -8.37 18.73 0.48
C ILE A 276 -9.48 19.52 1.17
N TRP A 277 -9.13 20.34 2.18
CA TRP A 277 -10.09 21.24 2.83
C TRP A 277 -10.74 22.17 1.81
N GLN A 278 -9.94 22.88 1.02
CA GLN A 278 -10.43 23.78 -0.03
C GLN A 278 -11.32 23.05 -1.06
N PHE A 279 -11.00 21.81 -1.40
CA PHE A 279 -11.83 21.02 -2.30
C PHE A 279 -13.20 20.67 -1.70
N LEU A 280 -13.24 20.31 -0.41
CA LEU A 280 -14.46 19.87 0.26
C LEU A 280 -15.37 21.03 0.68
N THR A 281 -14.79 22.16 1.11
CA THR A 281 -15.55 23.28 1.70
C THR A 281 -15.62 24.51 0.79
N GLY A 282 -14.73 24.60 -0.21
CA GLY A 282 -14.55 25.82 -1.01
C GLY A 282 -13.70 26.90 -0.33
N GLU A 283 -13.34 26.72 0.94
CA GLU A 283 -12.58 27.70 1.73
C GLU A 283 -11.08 27.40 1.71
N LYS A 284 -10.24 28.44 1.57
CA LYS A 284 -8.80 28.27 1.73
C LYS A 284 -8.45 28.20 3.20
N THR A 285 -7.66 27.20 3.61
CA THR A 285 -7.10 27.17 4.95
C THR A 285 -6.15 28.36 5.11
N GLU A 286 -6.49 29.30 6.00
CA GLU A 286 -5.57 30.36 6.37
C GLU A 286 -4.36 29.73 7.08
N VAL A 287 -3.19 29.79 6.44
CA VAL A 287 -1.93 29.52 7.12
C VAL A 287 -1.67 30.76 7.97
N PRO A 288 -1.61 30.67 9.32
CA PRO A 288 -1.26 31.83 10.12
C PRO A 288 0.10 32.33 9.65
N GLN A 289 0.13 33.57 9.14
CA GLN A 289 1.40 34.21 8.86
C GLN A 289 2.10 34.39 10.20
N ILE A 290 3.08 33.54 10.49
CA ILE A 290 4.07 33.86 11.51
C ILE A 290 4.80 35.07 10.94
N GLU A 291 4.38 36.27 11.34
CA GLU A 291 5.13 37.49 11.14
C GLU A 291 6.58 37.18 11.55
N ASN A 292 7.49 37.17 10.58
CA ASN A 292 8.92 37.24 10.87
C ASN A 292 9.19 38.63 11.46
N LYS A 293 8.88 38.81 12.75
CA LYS A 293 9.46 39.86 13.60
C LYS A 293 10.89 39.45 13.92
N PHE A 294 11.76 39.54 12.92
CA PHE A 294 13.18 39.76 13.15
C PHE A 294 13.52 41.07 12.44
N LYS A 295 13.40 42.15 13.22
CA LYS A 295 14.26 43.32 13.09
C LYS A 295 15.58 43.00 13.78
#